data_AF-A0A844M781-F1
#
_entry.id   AF-A0A844M781-F1
#
_cell.length_a   1.000
_cell.length_b   1.000
_cell.length_c   1.000
_cell.angle_alpha   90.00
_cell.angle_beta   90.00
_cell.angle_gamma   90.00
#
_symmetry.space_group_name_H-M   'P 1'
#
loop_
_entity.id
_entity.type
_entity.pdbx_description
1 polymer ?
#
loop_
_entity_poly.entity_id
_entity_poly.type
_entity_poly.pdbx_seq_one_letter_code
_entity_poly.pdbx_strand_id
1 'polypeptide(L)'
;MKVIFLVETLPEPVKRYFLHSIAIGTPLATSAKYSMSGDFLAQQDEKSWLPMQAKEIISTVGFVWKATIGRGLLRLEGADYYVMGVGKVEFSLWGVPK
;
A
#
# COMPACT_ATOMS: atom_id res chain seq x y z
N MET A 1 5.10 12.39 17.31
CA MET A 1 5.67 11.28 18.13
C MET A 1 7.17 11.19 17.84
N LYS A 2 8.04 11.05 18.84
CA LYS A 2 9.50 10.86 18.64
C LYS A 2 9.85 9.37 18.70
N VAL A 3 10.82 8.92 17.90
CA VAL A 3 11.28 7.52 17.78
C VAL A 3 11.60 6.88 19.13
N ILE A 4 12.19 7.63 20.07
CA ILE A 4 12.58 7.12 21.40
C ILE A 4 11.37 6.55 22.16
N PHE A 5 10.26 7.29 22.21
CA PHE A 5 9.03 6.83 22.89
C PHE A 5 8.36 5.63 22.21
N LEU A 6 8.56 5.44 20.89
CA LEU A 6 8.02 4.30 20.15
C LEU A 6 8.74 2.99 20.51
N VAL A 7 10.04 3.06 20.78
CA VAL A 7 10.89 1.85 20.90
C VAL A 7 11.13 1.40 22.34
N GLU A 8 10.79 2.23 23.33
CA GLU A 8 11.03 1.95 24.75
C GLU A 8 10.33 0.68 25.26
N THR A 9 9.14 0.39 24.73
CA THR A 9 8.33 -0.77 25.13
C THR A 9 8.54 -1.99 24.23
N LEU A 10 9.41 -1.91 23.23
CA LEU A 10 9.61 -2.98 22.24
C LEU A 10 10.67 -3.98 22.72
N PRO A 11 10.58 -5.26 22.32
CA PRO A 11 11.63 -6.24 22.59
C PRO A 11 12.99 -5.76 22.08
N GLU A 12 14.05 -6.13 22.80
CA GLU A 12 15.39 -5.62 22.58
C GLU A 12 15.90 -5.76 21.11
N PRO A 13 15.64 -6.86 20.37
CA PRO A 13 16.02 -6.93 18.95
C PRO A 13 15.31 -5.90 18.07
N VAL A 14 14.03 -5.62 18.35
CA VAL A 14 13.20 -4.67 17.60
C VAL A 14 13.66 -3.24 17.87
N LYS A 15 13.93 -2.92 19.14
CA LYS A 15 14.49 -1.64 19.56
C LYS A 15 15.81 -1.34 18.86
N ARG A 16 16.75 -2.31 18.85
CA ARG A 16 18.04 -2.15 18.16
C ARG A 16 17.88 -1.89 16.67
N TYR A 17 17.00 -2.63 15.99
CA TYR A 17 16.75 -2.42 14.56
C TYR A 17 16.26 -0.99 14.29
N PHE A 18 15.23 -0.52 15.00
CA PHE A 18 14.68 0.82 14.77
C PHE A 18 15.67 1.94 15.13
N LEU A 19 16.43 1.81 16.21
CA LEU A 19 17.47 2.79 16.57
C LEU A 19 18.64 2.82 15.59
N HIS A 20 18.91 1.70 14.90
CA HIS A 20 19.88 1.65 13.81
C HIS A 20 19.32 2.24 12.51
N SER A 21 18.08 1.93 12.16
CA SER A 21 17.46 2.31 10.88
C SER A 21 16.91 3.74 10.85
N ILE A 22 16.58 4.33 12.00
CA ILE A 22 15.96 5.65 12.09
C ILE A 22 16.81 6.54 12.99
N ALA A 23 17.39 7.60 12.40
CA ALA A 23 18.20 8.55 13.16
C ALA A 23 17.37 9.21 14.28
N ILE A 24 17.98 9.37 15.46
CA ILE A 24 17.34 10.04 16.59
C ILE A 24 16.94 11.46 16.20
N GLY A 25 15.71 11.84 16.51
CA GLY A 25 15.15 13.14 16.14
C GLY A 25 14.41 13.17 14.80
N THR A 26 14.48 12.10 14.00
CA THR A 26 13.68 11.98 12.76
C THR A 26 12.19 12.08 13.10
N PRO A 27 11.45 13.03 12.50
CA PRO A 27 10.00 13.09 12.65
C PRO A 27 9.37 11.81 12.12
N LEU A 28 8.52 11.16 12.94
CA LEU A 28 7.77 9.99 12.50
C LEU A 28 6.64 10.44 11.58
N ALA A 29 6.72 10.05 10.30
CA ALA A 29 5.65 10.25 9.34
C ALA A 29 4.43 9.39 9.71
N THR A 30 3.24 9.99 9.70
CA THR A 30 1.98 9.28 9.95
C THR A 30 1.26 8.86 8.68
N SER A 31 1.81 9.25 7.51
CA SER A 31 1.31 8.86 6.21
C SER A 31 2.40 8.88 5.15
N ALA A 32 2.26 8.05 4.12
CA ALA A 32 3.10 8.03 2.95
C ALA A 32 2.25 7.96 1.67
N LYS A 33 2.77 8.52 0.58
CA LYS A 33 2.15 8.45 -0.74
C LYS A 33 3.10 7.76 -1.71
N TYR A 34 2.57 6.84 -2.49
CA TYR A 34 3.33 6.07 -3.46
C TYR A 34 2.75 6.24 -4.86
N SER A 35 3.63 6.23 -5.85
CA SER A 35 3.28 6.01 -7.25
C SER A 35 4.00 4.75 -7.69
N MET A 36 3.26 3.82 -8.29
CA MET A 36 3.73 2.47 -8.59
C MET A 36 3.53 2.19 -10.07
N SER A 37 4.50 1.48 -10.65
CA SER A 37 4.43 0.93 -11.99
C SER A 37 5.08 -0.45 -11.96
N GLY A 38 4.47 -1.42 -12.65
CA GLY A 38 5.02 -2.77 -12.72
C GLY A 38 4.01 -3.71 -13.38
N ASP A 39 4.10 -4.99 -13.07
CA ASP A 39 3.14 -6.00 -13.51
C ASP A 39 2.37 -6.55 -12.31
N PHE A 40 1.09 -6.84 -12.52
CA PHE A 40 0.16 -7.37 -11.54
C PHE A 40 -0.36 -8.71 -12.04
N LEU A 41 -0.31 -9.71 -11.17
CA LEU A 41 -0.77 -11.05 -11.46
C LEU A 41 -2.30 -11.11 -11.28
N ALA A 42 -3.05 -11.05 -12.37
CA ALA A 42 -4.51 -10.93 -12.33
C ALA A 42 -5.23 -12.25 -12.00
N GLN A 43 -4.56 -13.40 -12.18
CA GLN A 43 -5.07 -14.74 -11.87
C GLN A 43 -3.91 -15.57 -11.33
N GLN A 44 -4.19 -16.59 -10.51
CA GLN A 44 -3.17 -17.54 -10.02
C GLN A 44 -2.70 -18.50 -11.13
N ASP A 45 -2.23 -17.96 -12.25
CA ASP A 45 -1.51 -18.65 -13.30
C ASP A 45 -0.29 -17.80 -13.69
N GLU A 46 0.83 -18.44 -14.04
CA GLU A 46 2.09 -17.72 -14.34
C GLU A 46 2.04 -16.85 -15.60
N LYS A 47 0.97 -16.93 -16.41
CA LYS A 47 0.82 -16.21 -17.69
C LYS A 47 -0.04 -14.96 -17.57
N SER A 48 -0.65 -14.70 -16.43
CA SER A 48 -1.62 -13.62 -16.21
C SER A 48 -1.01 -12.32 -15.64
N TRP A 49 0.27 -12.06 -15.94
CA TRP A 49 0.91 -10.78 -15.62
C TRP A 49 0.42 -9.68 -16.55
N LEU A 50 -0.19 -8.64 -15.98
CA LEU A 50 -0.71 -7.48 -16.69
C LEU A 50 -0.01 -6.21 -16.20
N PRO A 51 0.30 -5.25 -17.08
CA PRO A 51 0.91 -4.00 -16.63
C PRO A 51 -0.04 -3.26 -15.69
N MET A 52 0.53 -2.62 -14.70
CA MET A 52 -0.18 -1.90 -13.66
C MET A 52 0.43 -0.52 -13.46
N GLN A 53 -0.45 0.46 -13.30
CA GLN A 53 -0.12 1.76 -12.74
C GLN A 53 -1.00 1.98 -11.52
N ALA A 54 -0.39 2.34 -10.39
CA ALA A 54 -1.13 2.52 -9.15
C ALA A 54 -0.64 3.73 -8.35
N LYS A 55 -1.52 4.24 -7.49
CA LYS A 55 -1.21 5.24 -6.48
C LYS A 55 -1.73 4.75 -5.14
N GLU A 56 -0.94 4.94 -4.10
CA GLU A 56 -1.32 4.54 -2.75
C GLU A 56 -1.12 5.66 -1.77
N ILE A 57 -2.04 5.78 -0.82
CA ILE A 57 -1.86 6.55 0.40
C ILE A 57 -1.98 5.56 1.55
N ILE A 58 -0.93 5.43 2.35
CA ILE A 58 -0.92 4.66 3.60
C ILE A 58 -0.86 5.63 4.77
N SER A 59 -1.54 5.30 5.86
CA SER A 59 -1.53 6.05 7.11
C SER A 59 -1.64 5.11 8.31
N THR A 60 -1.47 5.65 9.51
CA THR A 60 -1.63 4.88 10.76
C THR A 60 -3.06 4.39 11.02
N VAL A 61 -4.05 4.85 10.25
CA VAL A 61 -5.48 4.51 10.43
C VAL A 61 -6.08 3.79 9.22
N GLY A 62 -5.27 3.49 8.21
CA GLY A 62 -5.76 2.87 6.99
C GLY A 62 -4.97 3.20 5.74
N PHE A 63 -5.45 2.71 4.61
CA PHE A 63 -4.86 2.92 3.30
C PHE A 63 -5.93 3.06 2.21
N VAL A 64 -5.54 3.69 1.10
CA VAL A 64 -6.28 3.70 -0.15
C VAL A 64 -5.29 3.43 -1.27
N TRP A 65 -5.49 2.32 -1.95
CA TRP A 65 -4.74 1.92 -3.13
C TRP A 65 -5.66 2.01 -4.35
N LYS A 66 -5.29 2.81 -5.35
CA LYS A 66 -6.02 2.92 -6.61
C LYS A 66 -5.14 2.42 -7.74
N ALA A 67 -5.67 1.55 -8.59
CA ALA A 67 -4.92 0.93 -9.67
C ALA A 67 -5.66 0.91 -11.00
N THR A 68 -4.87 0.90 -12.06
CA THR A 68 -5.26 0.55 -13.42
C THR A 68 -4.39 -0.62 -13.85
N ILE A 69 -5.02 -1.74 -14.25
CA ILE A 69 -4.35 -3.01 -14.56
C ILE A 69 -4.79 -3.46 -15.96
N GLY A 70 -3.85 -3.84 -16.82
CA GLY A 70 -4.13 -4.35 -18.16
C GLY A 70 -3.89 -3.34 -19.30
N ARG A 71 -4.19 -3.77 -20.53
CA ARG A 71 -3.99 -2.97 -21.76
C ARG A 71 -5.24 -3.02 -22.64
N GLY A 72 -5.43 -1.96 -23.43
CA GLY A 72 -6.50 -1.89 -24.43
C GLY A 72 -7.87 -2.18 -23.83
N LEU A 73 -8.58 -3.15 -24.42
CA LEU A 73 -9.95 -3.48 -24.03
C LEU A 73 -10.08 -4.26 -22.72
N LEU A 74 -8.96 -4.79 -22.19
CA LEU A 74 -8.90 -5.60 -20.97
C LEU A 74 -8.31 -4.80 -19.82
N ARG A 75 -8.73 -3.54 -19.67
CA ARG A 75 -8.23 -2.62 -18.64
C ARG A 75 -9.18 -2.56 -17.44
N LEU A 76 -8.74 -3.13 -16.32
CA LEU A 76 -9.41 -3.01 -15.03
C LEU A 76 -8.99 -1.71 -14.36
N GLU A 77 -9.96 -0.98 -13.81
CA GLU A 77 -9.70 0.17 -12.95
C GLU A 77 -10.48 -0.02 -11.64
N GLY A 78 -9.83 0.28 -10.53
CA GLY A 78 -10.42 0.07 -9.23
C GLY A 78 -9.58 0.54 -8.07
N ALA A 79 -10.05 0.25 -6.88
CA ALA A 79 -9.37 0.54 -5.64
C ALA A 79 -9.54 -0.61 -4.63
N ASP A 80 -8.54 -0.75 -3.79
CA ASP A 80 -8.58 -1.49 -2.53
C ASP A 80 -8.31 -0.49 -1.42
N TYR A 81 -9.14 -0.48 -0.40
CA TYR A 81 -8.99 0.44 0.71
C TYR A 81 -9.45 -0.17 2.01
N TYR A 82 -8.79 0.27 3.08
CA TYR A 82 -9.24 0.07 4.45
C TYR A 82 -9.15 1.41 5.17
N VAL A 83 -10.28 1.98 5.56
CA VAL A 83 -10.33 3.30 6.21
C VAL A 83 -11.37 3.26 7.32
N MET A 84 -10.99 3.68 8.52
CA MET A 84 -11.91 3.81 9.67
C MET A 84 -12.70 2.53 9.98
N GLY A 85 -12.04 1.36 9.89
CA GLY A 85 -12.67 0.06 10.19
C GLY A 85 -13.43 -0.56 9.02
N VAL A 86 -13.50 0.10 7.86
CA VAL A 86 -14.20 -0.40 6.68
C VAL A 86 -13.19 -0.76 5.60
N GLY A 87 -13.17 -2.04 5.22
CA GLY A 87 -12.40 -2.55 4.10
C GLY A 87 -13.29 -2.77 2.88
N LYS A 88 -12.81 -2.42 1.68
CA LYS A 88 -13.51 -2.73 0.43
C LYS A 88 -12.55 -2.84 -0.74
N VAL A 89 -12.85 -3.78 -1.62
CA VAL A 89 -12.21 -3.96 -2.92
C VAL A 89 -13.27 -3.70 -3.99
N GLU A 90 -12.98 -2.80 -4.92
CA GLU A 90 -13.88 -2.45 -6.02
C GLU A 90 -13.08 -2.33 -7.31
N PHE A 91 -13.34 -3.22 -8.26
CA PHE A 91 -12.76 -3.16 -9.59
C PHE A 91 -13.86 -3.19 -10.64
N SER A 92 -13.60 -2.51 -11.75
CA SER A 92 -14.50 -2.48 -12.88
C SER A 92 -13.76 -2.69 -14.19
N LEU A 93 -14.44 -3.33 -15.13
CA LEU A 93 -14.06 -3.38 -16.53
C LEU A 93 -15.07 -2.51 -17.28
N TRP A 94 -14.62 -1.44 -17.94
CA TRP A 94 -15.52 -0.48 -18.61
C TRP A 94 -16.56 0.20 -17.69
N GLY A 95 -16.25 0.35 -16.40
CA GLY A 95 -17.20 0.86 -15.42
C GLY A 95 -18.27 -0.15 -15.00
N VAL A 96 -18.22 -1.39 -15.50
CA VAL A 96 -19.03 -2.51 -15.02
C VAL A 96 -18.27 -3.20 -13.87
N PRO A 97 -18.83 -3.26 -12.65
CA PRO A 97 -18.18 -3.91 -11.50
C PRO A 97 -17.86 -5.39 -11.79
N LYS A 98 -16.77 -5.88 -11.22
CA LYS A 98 -16.36 -7.29 -11.27
C LYS A 98 -16.42 -7.95 -9.90
#